data_AF-B4QP26-F1
#
_entry.id   AF-B4QP26-F1
#
_cell.length_a   1.000
_cell.length_b   1.000
_cell.length_c   1.000
_cell.angle_alpha   90.00
_cell.angle_beta   90.00
_cell.angle_gamma   90.00
#
_symmetry.space_group_name_H-M   'P 1'
#
loop_
_entity.id
_entity.type
_entity.pdbx_description
1 polymer ?
#
loop_
_entity_poly.entity_id
_entity_poly.type
_entity_poly.pdbx_seq_one_letter_code
_entity_poly.pdbx_strand_id
1 'polypeptide(L)'
;MAALIRNLGARAAVAVLSAKHVVPAAGSAALRMASTTPVEPKKADKPTVRQPDAVARSHLSDFGRYVAECLPKYVQKVQLTAGDELEVLIAPEGVVPVLQFLKDHHQAQFTNLVDIAGVDVPCRKNRFEVVYNLLSLRYNSRIRVKTYTDELTPLDSACEVHKAANWYEREIWDMYGVFFANHPDLRRILTDYGFEGHPQRRDFPLSGYVELRYDDEKKRVVCEPLELAQEFRKFDLSAPWEQFPNFRNANPPAEVVPPQAPAKK
;
A
#
# COMPACT_ATOMS: atom_id res chain seq x y z
N MET A 1 -43.80 -58.80 4.77
CA MET A 1 -45.13 -59.19 5.29
C MET A 1 -45.00 -59.47 6.77
N ALA A 2 -45.80 -58.80 7.61
CA ALA A 2 -46.14 -59.10 9.02
C ALA A 2 -44.96 -59.24 10.02
N ALA A 3 -44.98 -58.74 11.25
CA ALA A 3 -45.90 -57.96 12.05
C ALA A 3 -45.17 -57.68 13.39
N LEU A 4 -45.89 -57.02 14.32
CA LEU A 4 -45.70 -57.04 15.78
C LEU A 4 -44.93 -55.89 16.43
N ILE A 5 -45.67 -54.80 16.56
CA ILE A 5 -45.86 -54.02 17.79
C ILE A 5 -45.86 -54.92 19.04
N ARG A 6 -45.13 -54.52 20.10
CA ARG A 6 -45.54 -54.72 21.50
C ARG A 6 -44.89 -53.68 22.42
N ASN A 7 -45.73 -52.78 22.92
CA ASN A 7 -45.51 -51.97 24.11
C ASN A 7 -45.47 -52.87 25.35
N LEU A 8 -44.59 -52.56 26.30
CA LEU A 8 -44.81 -52.85 27.72
C LEU A 8 -44.16 -51.73 28.57
N GLY A 9 -45.02 -51.02 29.30
CA GLY A 9 -44.63 -49.97 30.22
C GLY A 9 -44.03 -50.50 31.52
N ALA A 10 -43.27 -49.65 32.20
CA ALA A 10 -42.88 -49.83 33.58
C ALA A 10 -43.27 -48.58 34.39
N ARG A 11 -43.82 -48.89 35.57
CA ARG A 11 -44.65 -48.08 36.46
C ARG A 11 -43.97 -46.85 37.05
N ALA A 12 -44.81 -45.84 37.29
CA ALA A 12 -44.55 -44.71 38.19
C ALA A 12 -44.45 -45.17 39.65
N ALA A 13 -43.52 -44.56 40.40
CA ALA A 13 -43.54 -44.53 41.85
C ALA A 13 -43.86 -43.09 42.28
N VAL A 14 -44.95 -42.95 43.04
CA VAL A 14 -45.44 -41.72 43.64
C VAL A 14 -44.76 -41.55 45.00
N ALA A 15 -44.12 -40.41 45.23
CA ALA A 15 -43.81 -39.90 46.56
C ALA A 15 -44.63 -38.63 46.78
N VAL A 16 -45.55 -38.68 47.76
CA VAL A 16 -46.36 -37.56 48.23
C VAL A 16 -45.51 -36.70 49.15
N LEU A 17 -45.52 -35.38 48.96
CA LEU A 17 -45.41 -34.40 50.07
C LEU A 17 -46.01 -33.05 49.65
N SER A 18 -46.61 -32.43 50.66
CA SER A 18 -47.70 -31.46 50.63
C SER A 18 -47.33 -30.05 50.14
N ALA A 19 -48.38 -29.33 49.73
CA ALA A 19 -48.40 -28.00 49.14
C ALA A 19 -47.87 -26.87 50.06
N LYS A 20 -47.20 -25.89 49.44
CA LYS A 20 -47.57 -24.46 49.45
C LYS A 20 -46.56 -23.64 48.63
N HIS A 21 -47.09 -22.65 47.91
CA HIS A 21 -46.46 -21.54 47.17
C HIS A 21 -46.35 -21.69 45.64
N VAL A 22 -47.10 -20.81 44.97
CA VAL A 22 -47.12 -20.54 43.53
C VAL A 22 -46.04 -19.50 43.23
N VAL A 23 -45.11 -19.82 42.33
CA VAL A 23 -44.10 -18.91 41.75
C VAL A 23 -43.92 -19.32 40.27
N PRO A 24 -43.78 -18.39 39.31
CA PRO A 24 -44.23 -18.56 37.94
C PRO A 24 -43.29 -19.38 37.05
N ALA A 25 -43.83 -19.82 35.91
CA ALA A 25 -43.25 -20.72 34.93
C ALA A 25 -41.80 -20.38 34.54
N ALA A 26 -40.91 -21.35 34.78
CA ALA A 26 -39.57 -21.39 34.20
C ALA A 26 -39.69 -21.45 32.68
N GLY A 27 -39.16 -20.43 32.00
CA GLY A 27 -38.92 -20.48 30.57
C GLY A 27 -38.00 -21.65 30.25
N SER A 28 -38.46 -22.52 29.35
CA SER A 28 -37.64 -23.52 28.67
C SER A 28 -36.37 -22.86 28.13
N ALA A 29 -35.27 -23.00 28.85
CA ALA A 29 -33.95 -22.72 28.32
C ALA A 29 -33.67 -23.81 27.29
N ALA A 30 -33.94 -23.49 26.02
CA ALA A 30 -33.53 -24.30 24.90
C ALA A 30 -32.00 -24.42 24.96
N LEU A 31 -31.52 -25.55 25.48
CA LEU A 31 -30.13 -25.95 25.42
C LEU A 31 -29.80 -26.14 23.94
N ARG A 32 -29.36 -25.07 23.26
CA ARG A 32 -28.77 -25.19 21.93
C ARG A 32 -27.47 -25.98 22.10
N MET A 33 -27.54 -27.27 21.80
CA MET A 33 -26.36 -28.10 21.58
C MET A 33 -25.49 -27.39 20.56
N ALA A 34 -24.38 -26.80 21.01
CA ALA A 34 -23.36 -26.26 20.13
C ALA A 34 -22.55 -27.41 19.52
N SER A 35 -23.17 -28.15 18.60
CA SER A 35 -22.47 -29.09 17.73
C SER A 35 -22.01 -28.36 16.48
N THR A 36 -21.09 -27.42 16.63
CA THR A 36 -20.23 -26.99 15.53
C THR A 36 -18.85 -27.49 15.85
N THR A 37 -18.50 -28.64 15.27
CA THR A 37 -17.11 -28.93 14.95
C THR A 37 -16.51 -27.66 14.32
N PRO A 38 -15.26 -27.28 14.65
CA PRO A 38 -14.60 -26.21 13.93
C PRO A 38 -14.47 -26.68 12.49
N VAL A 39 -15.38 -26.23 11.63
CA VAL A 39 -15.23 -26.36 10.18
C VAL A 39 -14.03 -25.51 9.86
N GLU A 40 -12.89 -26.14 9.58
CA GLU A 40 -11.76 -25.49 8.94
C GLU A 40 -12.32 -24.62 7.80
N PRO A 41 -11.94 -23.34 7.69
CA PRO A 41 -12.52 -22.46 6.70
C PRO A 41 -12.26 -23.06 5.33
N LYS A 42 -13.30 -23.67 4.72
CA LYS A 42 -13.24 -24.13 3.34
C LYS A 42 -12.84 -22.92 2.51
N LYS A 43 -11.65 -22.99 1.91
CA LYS A 43 -11.13 -21.96 1.01
C LYS A 43 -12.22 -21.72 -0.04
N ALA A 44 -12.88 -20.59 0.06
CA ALA A 44 -14.00 -20.28 -0.81
C ALA A 44 -13.41 -19.87 -2.15
N ASP A 45 -13.26 -20.83 -3.06
CA ASP A 45 -12.95 -20.60 -4.47
C ASP A 45 -14.14 -19.91 -5.14
N LYS A 46 -14.41 -18.66 -4.74
CA LYS A 46 -15.39 -17.80 -5.39
C LYS A 46 -14.76 -17.34 -6.70
N PRO A 47 -15.43 -17.55 -7.86
CA PRO A 47 -14.84 -17.24 -9.17
C PRO A 47 -14.58 -15.74 -9.38
N THR A 48 -15.24 -14.87 -8.61
CA THR A 48 -15.12 -13.41 -8.72
C THR A 48 -14.00 -12.81 -7.85
N VAL A 49 -13.41 -13.59 -6.94
CA VAL A 49 -12.42 -13.09 -5.98
C VAL A 49 -11.04 -13.59 -6.38
N ARG A 50 -10.07 -12.67 -6.51
CA ARG A 50 -8.65 -13.05 -6.70
C ARG A 50 -8.20 -13.92 -5.54
N GLN A 51 -7.68 -15.10 -5.84
CA GLN A 51 -7.09 -15.98 -4.84
C GLN A 51 -5.63 -15.53 -4.59
N PRO A 52 -5.24 -15.26 -3.34
CA PRO A 52 -3.86 -14.88 -3.02
C PRO A 52 -2.92 -16.09 -3.06
N ASP A 53 -1.71 -15.87 -3.60
CA ASP A 53 -0.68 -16.91 -3.70
C ASP A 53 0.12 -17.01 -2.40
N ALA A 54 -0.29 -17.93 -1.52
CA ALA A 54 0.30 -18.08 -0.19
C ALA A 54 1.82 -18.36 -0.22
N VAL A 55 2.29 -19.12 -1.22
CA VAL A 55 3.71 -19.49 -1.38
C VAL A 55 4.55 -18.28 -1.77
N ALA A 56 4.08 -17.48 -2.74
CA ALA A 56 4.75 -16.25 -3.14
C ALA A 56 4.83 -15.27 -1.94
N ARG A 57 3.73 -15.14 -1.19
CA ARG A 57 3.67 -14.30 0.00
C ARG A 57 4.68 -14.72 1.08
N SER A 58 4.83 -16.02 1.35
CA SER A 58 5.84 -16.49 2.29
C SER A 58 7.26 -16.16 1.84
N HIS A 59 7.59 -16.42 0.57
CA HIS A 59 8.91 -16.12 0.02
C HIS A 59 9.24 -14.63 0.08
N LEU A 60 8.28 -13.76 -0.24
CA LEU A 60 8.45 -12.31 -0.16
C LEU A 60 8.59 -11.85 1.30
N SER A 61 7.86 -12.46 2.23
CA SER A 61 8.00 -12.15 3.66
C SER A 61 9.38 -12.53 4.21
N ASP A 62 9.89 -13.70 3.82
CA ASP A 62 11.20 -14.18 4.26
C ASP A 62 12.33 -13.36 3.63
N PHE A 63 12.20 -13.03 2.34
CA PHE A 63 13.14 -12.14 1.67
C PHE A 63 13.11 -10.72 2.27
N GLY A 64 11.92 -10.22 2.62
CA GLY A 64 11.77 -8.95 3.31
C GLY A 64 12.49 -8.91 4.66
N ARG A 65 12.37 -9.98 5.46
CA ARG A 65 13.14 -10.14 6.72
C ARG A 65 14.64 -10.18 6.46
N TYR A 66 15.05 -10.94 5.46
CA TYR A 66 16.45 -11.06 5.09
C TYR A 66 17.08 -9.70 4.74
N VAL A 67 16.40 -8.88 3.93
CA VAL A 67 16.87 -7.53 3.60
C VAL A 67 16.96 -6.64 4.84
N ALA A 68 15.97 -6.72 5.74
CA ALA A 68 15.99 -5.95 6.99
C ALA A 68 17.14 -6.37 7.93
N GLU A 69 17.49 -7.65 7.98
CA GLU A 69 18.61 -8.18 8.76
C GLU A 69 19.98 -7.81 8.17
N CYS A 70 20.11 -7.78 6.85
CA CYS A 70 21.35 -7.36 6.18
C CYS A 70 21.61 -5.86 6.32
N LEU A 71 20.58 -5.02 6.27
CA LEU A 71 20.69 -3.55 6.30
C LEU A 71 19.83 -2.89 7.39
N PRO A 72 20.04 -3.22 8.67
CA PRO A 72 19.21 -2.72 9.77
C PRO A 72 19.37 -1.21 10.00
N LYS A 73 20.46 -0.62 9.50
CA LYS A 73 20.73 0.82 9.62
C LYS A 73 19.77 1.68 8.79
N TYR A 74 19.36 1.20 7.62
CA TYR A 74 18.65 2.01 6.62
C TYR A 74 17.19 1.59 6.47
N VAL A 75 16.88 0.31 6.66
CA VAL A 75 15.53 -0.24 6.54
C VAL A 75 14.75 0.07 7.82
N GLN A 76 13.69 0.86 7.69
CA GLN A 76 12.82 1.22 8.81
C GLN A 76 11.70 0.20 9.01
N LYS A 77 11.09 -0.21 7.90
CA LYS A 77 9.93 -1.09 7.91
C LYS A 77 9.84 -1.85 6.60
N VAL A 78 9.45 -3.12 6.71
CA VAL A 78 9.11 -3.95 5.56
C VAL A 78 7.64 -4.31 5.64
N GLN A 79 6.94 -4.16 4.52
CA GLN A 79 5.51 -4.43 4.46
C GLN A 79 5.12 -5.11 3.14
N LEU A 80 4.07 -5.91 3.21
CA LEU A 80 3.50 -6.58 2.04
C LEU A 80 2.15 -5.97 1.71
N THR A 81 2.03 -5.40 0.52
CA THR A 81 0.79 -4.80 0.03
C THR A 81 -0.13 -5.89 -0.53
N ALA A 82 -1.44 -5.61 -0.55
CA ALA A 82 -2.42 -6.45 -1.25
C ALA A 82 -2.01 -6.60 -2.73
N GLY A 83 -1.92 -7.84 -3.23
CA GLY A 83 -1.41 -8.14 -4.58
C GLY A 83 -0.02 -8.78 -4.64
N ASP A 84 0.52 -9.22 -3.50
CA ASP A 84 1.80 -9.94 -3.41
C ASP A 84 3.01 -9.08 -3.83
N GLU A 85 3.01 -7.82 -3.39
CA GLU A 85 4.09 -6.86 -3.64
C GLU A 85 4.84 -6.55 -2.34
N LEU A 86 6.17 -6.66 -2.40
CA LEU A 86 7.07 -6.31 -1.30
C LEU A 86 7.46 -4.84 -1.34
N GLU A 87 7.21 -4.13 -0.24
CA GLU A 87 7.64 -2.75 -0.04
C GLU A 87 8.64 -2.63 1.11
N VAL A 88 9.78 -2.01 0.84
CA VAL A 88 10.81 -1.70 1.83
C VAL A 88 10.85 -0.19 2.02
N LEU A 89 10.51 0.27 3.23
CA LEU A 89 10.58 1.66 3.62
C LEU A 89 11.97 1.94 4.18
N ILE A 90 12.66 2.91 3.58
CA ILE A 90 14.03 3.26 3.93
C ILE A 90 14.15 4.74 4.31
N ALA A 91 15.17 5.05 5.11
CA ALA A 91 15.56 6.43 5.37
C ALA A 91 16.18 7.07 4.09
N PRO A 92 16.06 8.40 3.91
CA PRO A 92 16.62 9.10 2.74
C PRO A 92 18.15 8.97 2.62
N GLU A 93 18.88 8.90 3.74
CA GLU A 93 20.35 8.69 3.75
C GLU A 93 20.77 7.30 3.21
N GLY A 94 19.82 6.37 3.10
CA GLY A 94 20.07 4.98 2.73
C GLY A 94 19.79 4.65 1.26
N VAL A 95 19.45 5.63 0.42
CA VAL A 95 19.04 5.37 -0.98
C VAL A 95 20.13 4.63 -1.74
N VAL A 96 21.33 5.20 -1.84
CA VAL A 96 22.43 4.63 -2.64
C VAL A 96 22.88 3.26 -2.08
N PRO A 97 23.17 3.10 -0.76
CA PRO A 97 23.59 1.81 -0.23
C PRO A 97 22.55 0.69 -0.40
N VAL A 98 21.27 0.99 -0.19
CA VAL A 98 20.20 -0.02 -0.32
C VAL A 98 20.02 -0.41 -1.79
N LEU A 99 19.96 0.55 -2.71
CA LEU A 99 19.83 0.26 -4.13
C LEU A 99 21.04 -0.52 -4.67
N GLN A 100 22.25 -0.18 -4.22
CA GLN A 100 23.45 -0.91 -4.60
C GLN A 100 23.43 -2.35 -4.08
N PHE A 101 23.04 -2.56 -2.82
CA PHE A 101 22.85 -3.91 -2.27
C PHE A 101 21.81 -4.72 -3.05
N LEU A 102 20.66 -4.11 -3.36
CA LEU A 102 19.60 -4.76 -4.13
C LEU A 102 19.99 -5.05 -5.58
N LYS A 103 21.02 -4.40 -6.11
CA LYS A 103 21.53 -4.67 -7.46
C LYS A 103 22.60 -5.76 -7.47
N ASP A 104 23.56 -5.67 -6.55
CA ASP A 104 24.80 -6.46 -6.60
C ASP A 104 24.73 -7.77 -5.82
N HIS A 105 23.82 -7.89 -4.85
CA HIS A 105 23.79 -9.05 -3.97
C HIS A 105 23.28 -10.31 -4.70
N HIS A 106 23.92 -11.46 -4.45
CA HIS A 106 23.57 -12.69 -5.16
C HIS A 106 22.10 -13.10 -4.99
N GLN A 107 21.52 -12.91 -3.80
CA GLN A 107 20.10 -13.21 -3.54
C GLN A 107 19.15 -12.08 -3.97
N ALA A 108 19.67 -10.87 -4.19
CA ALA A 108 18.93 -9.69 -4.60
C ALA A 108 19.59 -9.15 -5.87
N GLN A 109 19.26 -9.74 -7.02
CA GLN A 109 19.80 -9.32 -8.33
C GLN A 109 18.78 -8.43 -9.04
N PHE A 110 18.39 -7.32 -8.43
CA PHE A 110 17.47 -6.34 -9.03
C PHE A 110 18.22 -5.43 -9.99
N THR A 111 18.58 -5.98 -11.15
CA THR A 111 19.40 -5.29 -12.14
C THR A 111 18.65 -4.19 -12.87
N ASN A 112 17.33 -4.35 -13.06
CA ASN A 112 16.53 -3.44 -13.86
C ASN A 112 15.74 -2.47 -12.98
N LEU A 113 15.94 -1.18 -13.20
CA LEU A 113 15.12 -0.13 -12.62
C LEU A 113 13.97 0.14 -13.58
N VAL A 114 12.75 -0.12 -13.11
CA VAL A 114 11.54 -0.04 -13.93
C VAL A 114 11.02 1.40 -13.96
N ASP A 115 10.98 2.03 -12.80
CA ASP A 115 10.36 3.34 -12.63
C ASP A 115 10.81 4.00 -11.32
N ILE A 116 10.81 5.33 -11.29
CA ILE A 116 10.90 6.13 -10.07
C ILE A 116 9.72 7.10 -10.06
N ALA A 117 8.86 6.97 -9.08
CA ALA A 117 7.66 7.79 -8.95
C ALA A 117 7.76 8.69 -7.72
N GLY A 118 7.37 9.95 -7.87
CA GLY A 118 7.10 10.85 -6.75
C GLY A 118 5.64 10.76 -6.32
N VAL A 119 5.36 10.92 -5.03
CA VAL A 119 4.01 11.05 -4.48
C VAL A 119 4.00 12.20 -3.49
N ASP A 120 3.13 13.18 -3.72
CA ASP A 120 2.91 14.29 -2.79
C ASP A 120 1.74 14.00 -1.84
N VAL A 121 2.05 13.98 -0.54
CA VAL A 121 1.10 13.85 0.57
C VAL A 121 1.27 15.03 1.54
N PRO A 122 0.49 16.12 1.38
CA PRO A 122 0.69 17.36 2.14
C PRO A 122 0.42 17.24 3.64
N CYS A 123 -0.31 16.20 4.08
CA CYS A 123 -0.62 16.00 5.50
C CYS A 123 0.58 15.51 6.32
N ARG A 124 1.67 15.07 5.68
CA ARG A 124 2.86 14.55 6.35
C ARG A 124 3.88 15.66 6.57
N LYS A 125 4.70 15.52 7.62
CA LYS A 125 5.85 16.42 7.85
C LYS A 125 6.79 16.41 6.64
N ASN A 126 7.06 15.20 6.14
CA ASN A 126 7.85 14.99 4.95
C ASN A 126 6.88 14.74 3.80
N ARG A 127 6.71 15.78 3.00
CA ARG A 127 5.63 15.93 2.02
C ARG A 127 5.74 14.93 0.87
N PHE A 128 6.96 14.68 0.41
CA PHE A 128 7.20 13.86 -0.77
C PHE A 128 7.62 12.45 -0.38
N GLU A 129 7.04 11.46 -1.03
CA GLU A 129 7.55 10.09 -1.05
C GLU A 129 8.10 9.78 -2.43
N VAL A 130 9.34 9.28 -2.49
CA VAL A 130 9.97 8.82 -3.72
C VAL A 130 10.03 7.30 -3.70
N VAL A 131 9.47 6.69 -4.74
CA VAL A 131 9.22 5.26 -4.87
C VAL A 131 10.04 4.70 -6.02
N TYR A 132 10.95 3.79 -5.72
CA TYR A 132 11.75 3.06 -6.70
C TYR A 132 11.14 1.68 -6.95
N ASN A 133 10.77 1.42 -8.20
CA ASN A 133 10.28 0.12 -8.63
C ASN A 133 11.41 -0.64 -9.33
N LEU A 134 11.79 -1.79 -8.79
CA LEU A 134 12.90 -2.59 -9.31
C LEU A 134 12.42 -3.99 -9.74
N LEU A 135 13.10 -4.55 -10.73
CA LEU A 135 12.84 -5.88 -11.27
C LEU A 135 14.13 -6.71 -11.29
N SER A 136 14.05 -7.90 -10.71
CA SER A 136 15.07 -8.94 -10.87
C SER A 136 14.69 -9.86 -12.02
N LEU A 137 15.51 -9.89 -13.06
CA LEU A 137 15.33 -10.79 -14.20
C LEU A 137 15.68 -12.24 -13.84
N ARG A 138 16.63 -12.45 -12.95
CA ARG A 138 17.08 -13.79 -12.51
C ARG A 138 15.96 -14.53 -11.77
N TYR A 139 15.31 -13.83 -10.84
CA TYR A 139 14.28 -14.39 -9.96
C TYR A 139 12.86 -14.04 -10.42
N ASN A 140 12.72 -13.32 -11.55
CA ASN A 140 11.45 -12.79 -12.06
C ASN A 140 10.56 -12.18 -10.97
N SER A 141 11.18 -11.38 -10.09
CA SER A 141 10.55 -10.84 -8.90
C SER A 141 10.67 -9.32 -8.89
N ARG A 142 9.67 -8.64 -8.33
CA ARG A 142 9.62 -7.17 -8.22
C ARG A 142 9.69 -6.74 -6.76
N ILE A 143 10.33 -5.61 -6.52
CA ILE A 143 10.39 -4.98 -5.21
C ILE A 143 10.17 -3.48 -5.37
N ARG A 144 9.54 -2.89 -4.35
CA ARG A 144 9.32 -1.45 -4.26
C ARG A 144 10.10 -0.91 -3.06
N VAL A 145 10.94 0.07 -3.29
CA VAL A 145 11.67 0.77 -2.23
C VAL A 145 11.10 2.16 -2.11
N LYS A 146 10.66 2.57 -0.91
CA LYS A 146 10.11 3.91 -0.69
C LYS A 146 11.00 4.69 0.25
N THR A 147 11.21 5.94 -0.12
CA THR A 147 11.91 6.96 0.65
C THR A 147 10.97 8.14 0.83
N TYR A 148 11.30 9.03 1.75
CA TYR A 148 10.56 10.26 1.97
C TYR A 148 11.54 11.44 1.97
N THR A 149 11.04 12.62 1.62
CA THR A 149 11.81 13.86 1.61
C THR A 149 10.92 15.09 1.80
N ASP A 150 11.56 16.20 2.14
CA ASP A 150 10.93 17.51 2.26
C ASP A 150 11.17 18.30 0.97
N GLU A 151 10.71 19.55 0.91
CA GLU A 151 10.91 20.40 -0.27
C GLU A 151 12.34 20.93 -0.40
N LEU A 152 13.07 21.01 0.72
CA LEU A 152 14.40 21.62 0.79
C LEU A 152 15.51 20.59 0.97
N THR A 153 15.18 19.42 1.53
CA THR A 153 16.17 18.39 1.81
C THR A 153 16.49 17.64 0.52
N PRO A 154 17.76 17.60 0.11
CA PRO A 154 18.16 16.88 -1.09
C PRO A 154 18.21 15.38 -0.81
N LEU A 155 17.88 14.58 -1.83
CA LEU A 155 18.07 13.14 -1.83
C LEU A 155 19.32 12.79 -2.63
N ASP A 156 20.05 11.73 -2.28
CA ASP A 156 21.17 11.29 -3.12
C ASP A 156 20.68 10.63 -4.42
N SER A 157 21.26 11.03 -5.55
CA SER A 157 20.97 10.47 -6.86
C SER A 157 21.36 8.98 -6.95
N ALA A 158 20.47 8.17 -7.52
CA ALA A 158 20.69 6.76 -7.83
C ALA A 158 21.34 6.55 -9.22
N CYS A 159 21.73 7.60 -9.94
CA CYS A 159 22.35 7.53 -11.27
C CYS A 159 23.66 6.74 -11.32
N GLU A 160 24.39 6.68 -10.20
CA GLU A 160 25.60 5.86 -10.10
C GLU A 160 25.27 4.36 -10.11
N VAL A 161 24.20 3.97 -9.42
CA VAL A 161 23.73 2.58 -9.33
C VAL A 161 22.98 2.16 -10.59
N HIS A 162 21.99 2.94 -11.01
CA HIS A 162 21.17 2.69 -12.18
C HIS A 162 21.25 3.86 -13.14
N LYS A 163 21.87 3.66 -14.31
CA LYS A 163 21.96 4.70 -15.35
C LYS A 163 20.60 5.13 -15.90
N ALA A 164 19.60 4.26 -15.81
CA ALA A 164 18.22 4.58 -16.18
C ALA A 164 17.60 5.68 -15.29
N ALA A 165 18.07 5.86 -14.05
CA ALA A 165 17.52 6.82 -13.09
C ALA A 165 17.66 8.29 -13.54
N ASN A 166 18.59 8.61 -14.46
CA ASN A 166 18.88 9.98 -14.88
C ASN A 166 17.63 10.73 -15.36
N TRP A 167 16.81 10.10 -16.21
CA TRP A 167 15.63 10.76 -16.74
C TRP A 167 14.51 10.84 -15.71
N TYR A 168 14.31 9.81 -14.90
CA TYR A 168 13.29 9.78 -13.87
C TYR A 168 13.55 10.78 -12.73
N GLU A 169 14.81 10.92 -12.29
CA GLU A 169 15.16 11.91 -11.27
C GLU A 169 14.97 13.34 -11.78
N ARG A 170 15.25 13.59 -13.07
CA ARG A 170 14.92 14.86 -13.72
C ARG A 170 13.42 15.12 -13.82
N GLU A 171 12.65 14.09 -14.14
CA GLU A 171 11.19 14.18 -14.17
C GLU A 171 10.62 14.52 -12.79
N ILE A 172 11.09 13.85 -11.73
CA ILE A 172 10.66 14.12 -10.36
C ILE A 172 11.05 15.55 -9.93
N TRP A 173 12.24 16.01 -10.31
CA TRP A 173 12.64 17.40 -10.10
C TRP A 173 11.68 18.39 -10.80
N ASP A 174 11.32 18.13 -12.05
CA ASP A 174 10.43 19.01 -12.81
C ASP A 174 8.99 19.00 -12.27
N MET A 175 8.46 17.81 -11.94
CA MET A 175 7.07 17.62 -11.55
C MET A 175 6.77 17.89 -10.08
N TYR A 176 7.69 17.53 -9.17
CA TYR A 176 7.52 17.65 -7.71
C TYR A 176 8.49 18.65 -7.07
N GLY A 177 9.63 18.94 -7.71
CA GLY A 177 10.65 19.82 -7.14
C GLY A 177 11.53 19.17 -6.08
N VAL A 178 11.64 17.83 -6.08
CA VAL A 178 12.56 17.11 -5.19
C VAL A 178 13.97 17.18 -5.75
N PHE A 179 14.89 17.77 -5.00
CA PHE A 179 16.28 17.93 -5.43
C PHE A 179 17.07 16.64 -5.24
N PHE A 180 17.84 16.25 -6.26
CA PHE A 180 18.76 15.12 -6.21
C PHE A 180 20.22 15.60 -6.21
N ALA A 181 20.95 15.34 -5.11
CA ALA A 181 22.37 15.59 -4.99
C ALA A 181 23.18 14.60 -5.85
N ASN A 182 24.32 15.07 -6.38
CA ASN A 182 25.23 14.28 -7.22
C ASN A 182 24.66 13.82 -8.59
N HIS A 183 23.53 14.40 -9.03
CA HIS A 183 22.99 14.15 -10.36
C HIS A 183 23.83 14.84 -11.45
N PRO A 184 24.14 14.19 -12.60
CA PRO A 184 25.02 14.76 -13.63
C PRO A 184 24.46 15.98 -14.38
N ASP A 185 23.14 16.02 -14.65
CA ASP A 185 22.47 17.14 -15.35
C ASP A 185 21.02 17.27 -14.86
N LEU A 186 20.80 17.94 -13.71
CA LEU A 186 19.46 18.12 -13.16
C LEU A 186 18.83 19.40 -13.74
N ARG A 187 17.89 19.23 -14.67
CA ARG A 187 17.11 20.31 -15.29
C ARG A 187 15.73 19.81 -15.73
N ARG A 188 14.83 20.76 -15.99
CA ARG A 188 13.48 20.52 -16.54
C ARG A 188 13.53 19.64 -17.80
N ILE A 189 12.47 18.85 -18.02
CA ILE A 189 12.39 17.93 -19.15
C ILE A 189 10.98 17.85 -19.76
N LEU A 190 9.93 17.95 -18.95
CA LEU A 190 8.54 17.90 -19.42
C LEU A 190 7.91 19.29 -19.52
N THR A 191 8.26 20.21 -18.62
CA THR A 191 7.69 21.57 -18.61
C THR A 191 8.34 22.48 -19.64
N ASP A 192 7.64 23.56 -19.98
CA ASP A 192 8.18 24.61 -20.85
C ASP A 192 9.41 25.29 -20.22
N TYR A 193 10.25 25.89 -21.05
CA TYR A 193 11.55 26.44 -20.64
C TYR A 193 11.45 27.52 -19.56
N GLY A 194 10.42 28.36 -19.62
CA GLY A 194 10.15 29.45 -18.66
C GLY A 194 9.08 29.11 -17.63
N PHE A 195 8.73 27.82 -17.47
CA PHE A 195 7.65 27.42 -16.58
C PHE A 195 8.03 27.65 -15.11
N GLU A 196 7.16 28.30 -14.35
CA GLU A 196 7.34 28.54 -12.92
C GLU A 196 6.44 27.62 -12.10
N GLY A 197 7.02 26.89 -11.16
CA GLY A 197 6.33 25.90 -10.34
C GLY A 197 6.51 24.45 -10.79
N HIS A 198 5.84 23.56 -10.06
CA HIS A 198 5.95 22.10 -10.14
C HIS A 198 4.54 21.50 -10.28
N PRO A 199 4.14 21.02 -11.49
CA PRO A 199 2.73 20.73 -11.80
C PRO A 199 2.06 19.64 -10.96
N GLN A 200 2.81 18.62 -10.51
CA GLN A 200 2.22 17.45 -9.85
C GLN A 200 2.11 17.61 -8.32
N ARG A 201 2.50 18.77 -7.78
CA ARG A 201 2.21 19.09 -6.39
C ARG A 201 0.70 19.31 -6.20
N ARG A 202 0.16 18.85 -5.06
CA ARG A 202 -1.28 18.87 -4.77
C ARG A 202 -1.87 20.27 -4.59
N ASP A 203 -1.04 21.27 -4.38
CA ASP A 203 -1.36 22.69 -4.29
C ASP A 203 -1.38 23.40 -5.66
N PHE A 204 -0.83 22.79 -6.71
CA PHE A 204 -0.81 23.38 -8.04
C PHE A 204 -2.20 23.28 -8.72
N PRO A 205 -2.75 24.36 -9.30
CA PRO A 205 -4.05 24.32 -9.97
C PRO A 205 -3.97 23.53 -11.27
N LEU A 206 -5.03 22.77 -11.58
CA LEU A 206 -5.08 21.91 -12.78
C LEU A 206 -4.80 22.68 -14.08
N SER A 207 -5.33 23.90 -14.19
CA SER A 207 -5.20 24.73 -15.38
C SER A 207 -3.89 25.52 -15.44
N GLY A 208 -3.09 25.52 -14.37
CA GLY A 208 -1.91 26.37 -14.23
C GLY A 208 -2.26 27.85 -13.99
N TYR A 209 -1.24 28.71 -14.14
CA TYR A 209 -1.34 30.15 -13.89
C TYR A 209 -1.31 30.99 -15.18
N VAL A 210 -0.77 30.43 -16.27
CA VAL A 210 -0.51 31.15 -17.51
C VAL A 210 -1.07 30.40 -18.71
N GLU A 211 -1.47 31.16 -19.72
CA GLU A 211 -1.84 30.67 -21.04
C GLU A 211 -1.00 31.33 -22.14
N LEU A 212 -0.95 30.68 -23.31
CA LEU A 212 -0.19 31.13 -24.45
C LEU A 212 -1.16 31.55 -25.56
N ARG A 213 -1.01 32.79 -26.05
CA ARG A 213 -1.72 33.26 -27.24
C ARG A 213 -0.76 33.91 -28.23
N TYR A 214 -1.11 33.85 -29.51
CA TYR A 214 -0.39 34.63 -30.53
C TYR A 214 -0.87 36.09 -30.50
N ASP A 215 0.07 37.02 -30.40
CA ASP A 215 -0.19 38.45 -30.43
C ASP A 215 0.24 39.01 -31.79
N ASP A 216 -0.74 39.45 -32.58
CA ASP A 216 -0.48 39.94 -33.94
C ASP A 216 0.23 41.30 -33.96
N GLU A 217 0.10 42.11 -32.91
CA GLU A 217 0.82 43.39 -32.80
C GLU A 217 2.32 43.16 -32.59
N LYS A 218 2.67 42.20 -31.73
CA LYS A 218 4.07 41.85 -31.42
C LYS A 218 4.64 40.79 -32.36
N LYS A 219 3.82 40.19 -33.22
CA LYS A 219 4.16 39.06 -34.11
C LYS A 219 4.87 37.90 -33.39
N ARG A 220 4.46 37.60 -32.15
CA ARG A 220 5.06 36.55 -31.32
C ARG A 220 4.02 35.91 -30.38
N VAL A 221 4.34 34.73 -29.86
CA VAL A 221 3.56 34.11 -28.78
C VAL A 221 3.87 34.83 -27.46
N VAL A 222 2.83 35.17 -26.70
CA VAL A 222 2.92 35.85 -25.41
C VAL A 222 2.30 34.97 -24.33
N CYS A 223 2.93 34.93 -23.16
CA CYS A 223 2.41 34.28 -21.96
C CYS A 223 1.59 35.31 -21.18
N GLU A 224 0.31 35.04 -20.94
CA GLU A 224 -0.59 35.89 -20.17
C GLU A 224 -1.20 35.13 -19.00
N PRO A 225 -1.70 35.82 -17.96
CA PRO A 225 -2.47 35.17 -16.91
C PRO A 225 -3.68 34.42 -17.49
N LEU A 226 -3.95 33.24 -16.93
CA LEU A 226 -5.01 32.36 -17.41
C LEU A 226 -6.41 33.00 -17.30
N GLU A 227 -7.17 33.02 -18.40
CA GLU A 227 -8.58 33.42 -18.44
C GLU A 227 -9.43 32.35 -19.15
N LEU A 228 -10.11 31.51 -18.36
CA LEU A 228 -10.95 30.45 -18.90
C LEU A 228 -12.35 30.96 -19.26
N ALA A 229 -12.77 30.74 -20.50
CA ALA A 229 -14.15 31.00 -20.94
C ALA A 229 -15.20 30.19 -20.14
N GLN A 230 -14.82 28.99 -19.69
CA GLN A 230 -15.62 28.18 -18.78
C GLN A 230 -14.72 27.65 -17.65
N GLU A 231 -15.12 27.88 -16.41
CA GLU A 231 -14.41 27.37 -15.25
C GLU A 231 -14.48 25.83 -15.15
N PHE A 232 -13.46 25.24 -14.53
CA PHE A 232 -13.46 23.82 -14.23
C PHE A 232 -14.49 23.50 -13.14
N ARG A 233 -15.52 22.73 -13.50
CA ARG A 233 -16.57 22.29 -12.58
C ARG A 233 -16.09 21.08 -11.78
N LYS A 234 -15.72 21.30 -10.51
CA LYS A 234 -15.38 20.22 -9.58
C LYS A 234 -16.65 19.52 -9.11
N PHE A 235 -16.81 18.26 -9.47
CA PHE A 235 -17.85 17.40 -8.92
C PHE A 235 -17.35 16.70 -7.66
N ASP A 236 -18.08 16.84 -6.56
CA ASP A 236 -17.85 16.02 -5.37
C ASP A 236 -18.63 14.72 -5.52
N LEU A 237 -17.92 13.67 -5.93
CA LEU A 237 -18.47 12.33 -6.15
C LEU A 237 -18.35 11.45 -4.90
N SER A 238 -17.87 12.01 -3.78
CA SER A 238 -17.69 11.23 -2.55
C SER A 238 -19.05 10.83 -1.96
N ALA A 239 -19.18 9.54 -1.64
CA ALA A 239 -20.37 9.04 -0.95
C ALA A 239 -20.26 9.34 0.55
N PRO A 240 -21.36 9.73 1.23
CA PRO A 240 -21.33 9.99 2.68
C PRO A 240 -21.21 8.72 3.53
N TRP A 241 -21.44 7.54 2.93
CA TRP A 241 -21.38 6.25 3.60
C TRP A 241 -20.00 5.60 3.40
N GLU A 242 -19.48 5.01 4.47
CA GLU A 242 -18.24 4.25 4.44
C GLU A 242 -18.40 2.97 3.59
N GLN A 243 -17.56 2.82 2.57
CA GLN A 243 -17.60 1.68 1.66
C GLN A 243 -16.74 0.49 2.13
N PHE A 244 -15.65 0.75 2.86
CA PHE A 244 -14.67 -0.29 3.23
C PHE A 244 -14.40 -0.32 4.75
N PRO A 245 -15.19 -1.10 5.51
CA PRO A 245 -15.08 -1.17 6.98
C PRO A 245 -13.70 -1.64 7.48
N ASN A 246 -12.98 -2.45 6.70
CA ASN A 246 -11.65 -2.96 7.06
C ASN A 246 -10.59 -1.85 7.19
N PHE A 247 -10.84 -0.67 6.61
CA PHE A 247 -9.90 0.46 6.59
C PHE A 247 -10.39 1.66 7.42
N ARG A 248 -11.38 1.47 8.30
CA ARG A 248 -11.99 2.53 9.12
C ARG A 248 -10.97 3.32 9.94
N ASN A 249 -10.04 2.60 10.58
CA ASN A 249 -8.97 3.19 11.36
C ASN A 249 -7.70 3.13 10.51
N ALA A 250 -7.17 4.28 10.11
CA ALA A 250 -6.02 4.38 9.22
C ALA A 250 -4.77 3.68 9.80
N ASN A 251 -4.61 2.40 9.46
CA ASN A 251 -3.36 1.69 9.31
C ASN A 251 -3.49 0.88 8.00
N PRO A 252 -2.49 0.93 7.11
CA PRO A 252 -2.65 0.59 5.70
C PRO A 252 -3.03 -0.88 5.45
N PRO A 253 -3.50 -1.21 4.23
CA PRO A 253 -3.65 -2.59 3.70
C PRO A 253 -2.37 -3.44 3.64
N ALA A 254 -1.30 -2.99 4.30
CA ALA A 254 0.00 -3.62 4.25
C ALA A 254 0.29 -4.34 5.57
N GLU A 255 0.38 -5.67 5.52
CA GLU A 255 0.82 -6.46 6.66
C GLU A 255 2.29 -6.14 6.93
N VAL A 256 2.58 -5.70 8.14
CA VAL A 256 3.96 -5.47 8.58
C VAL A 256 4.62 -6.82 8.74
N VAL A 257 5.75 -7.04 8.08
CA VAL A 257 6.52 -8.27 8.26
C VAL A 257 7.26 -8.13 9.60
N PRO A 258 6.93 -8.94 10.63
CA PRO A 258 7.61 -8.82 11.91
C PRO A 258 9.07 -9.27 11.75
N PRO A 259 10.02 -8.58 12.41
CA PRO A 259 11.41 -9.02 12.46
C PRO A 259 11.49 -10.43 13.09
N GLN A 260 12.44 -11.26 12.66
CA GLN A 260 12.65 -12.55 13.32
C GLN A 260 13.00 -12.31 14.79
N ALA A 261 12.32 -13.02 15.70
CA ALA A 261 12.70 -12.99 17.10
C ALA A 261 14.13 -13.53 17.24
N PRO A 262 15.00 -12.92 18.06
CA PRO A 262 16.36 -13.43 18.24
C PRO A 262 16.28 -14.87 18.74
N ALA A 263 16.99 -15.77 18.07
CA ALA A 263 17.10 -17.16 18.50
C ALA A 263 17.53 -17.19 19.97
N LYS A 264 16.66 -17.70 20.85
CA LYS A 264 16.99 -17.90 22.26
C LYS A 264 18.17 -18.88 22.30
N LYS A 265 19.34 -18.36 22.69
CA LYS A 265 20.51 -19.17 23.02
C LYS A 265 20.26 -19.95 24.30
#